data_AF-A0A1Z5IFC6-F1
#
_entry.id   AF-A0A1Z5IFC6-F1
#
_cell.length_a   1.000
_cell.length_b   1.000
_cell.length_c   1.000
_cell.angle_alpha   90.00
_cell.angle_beta   90.00
_cell.angle_gamma   90.00
#
_symmetry.space_group_name_H-M   'P 1'
#
loop_
_entity.id
_entity.type
_entity.pdbx_description
1 polymer ?
#
loop_
_entity_poly.entity_id
_entity_poly.type
_entity_poly.pdbx_seq_one_letter_code
_entity_poly.pdbx_strand_id
1 'polypeptide(L)'
;MWTLVRQESFKLTRKLSTWISTGCLVGVEILFAFLSRVYPQTFVPASMFESLYFARPIINFYMIAATATIITMEFQYGTMKQVLYRRYSRGQILVSKWLAILLYTLYWYVMSTGIALLLKAMLFHHSLSIHQSAGDGMSVFTRGLSISAASFVSLWLLLSVVFLLANLFRNSAAAVSVGIIGYFASYIVTQLLTILIQKWDWAKWNPVTMTLYPSMMSRPGYYQSLLSMQAWQMLLGNLIYIAIFLGIGYYVFNRRNV
;
A
#
# COMPACT_ATOMS: atom_id res chain seq x y z
N MET A 1 -25.08 -1.67 -4.57
CA MET A 1 -23.61 -1.51 -4.50
C MET A 1 -23.02 -2.24 -3.31
N TRP A 2 -23.53 -2.03 -2.10
CA TRP A 2 -23.06 -2.73 -0.90
C TRP A 2 -23.03 -4.27 -1.02
N THR A 3 -24.03 -4.86 -1.68
CA THR A 3 -24.11 -6.30 -1.95
C THR A 3 -22.91 -6.84 -2.74
N LEU A 4 -22.44 -6.10 -3.76
CA LEU A 4 -21.28 -6.48 -4.57
C LEU A 4 -19.99 -6.40 -3.74
N VAL A 5 -19.81 -5.31 -2.99
CA VAL A 5 -18.65 -5.14 -2.11
C VAL A 5 -18.57 -6.29 -1.11
N ARG A 6 -19.70 -6.63 -0.47
CA ARG A 6 -19.78 -7.76 0.47
C ARG A 6 -19.41 -9.09 -0.19
N GLN A 7 -19.85 -9.34 -1.43
CA GLN A 7 -19.50 -10.55 -2.18
C GLN A 7 -18.01 -10.62 -2.49
N GLU A 8 -17.41 -9.54 -2.97
CA GLU A 8 -15.98 -9.49 -3.28
C GLU A 8 -15.12 -9.62 -2.01
N SER A 9 -15.47 -8.91 -0.93
CA SER A 9 -14.80 -9.06 0.37
C SER A 9 -14.93 -10.47 0.94
N PHE A 10 -16.09 -11.11 0.79
CA PHE A 10 -16.28 -12.50 1.23
C PHE A 10 -15.43 -13.50 0.44
N LYS A 11 -15.27 -13.28 -0.88
CA LYS A 11 -14.35 -14.10 -1.70
C LYS A 11 -12.91 -13.96 -1.22
N LEU A 12 -12.47 -12.75 -0.87
CA LEU A 12 -11.12 -12.50 -0.38
C LEU A 12 -10.85 -13.17 0.98
N THR A 13 -11.78 -13.09 1.93
CA THR A 13 -11.60 -13.66 3.28
C THR A 13 -11.70 -15.19 3.31
N ARG A 14 -12.36 -15.82 2.34
CA ARG A 14 -12.48 -17.29 2.27
C ARG A 14 -11.30 -17.97 1.58
N LYS A 15 -10.43 -17.24 0.90
CA LYS A 15 -9.22 -17.82 0.29
C LYS A 15 -8.26 -18.27 1.39
N LEU A 16 -7.83 -19.54 1.33
CA LEU A 16 -6.81 -20.08 2.23
C LEU A 16 -5.53 -19.22 2.22
N SER A 17 -5.16 -18.72 1.03
CA SER A 17 -4.02 -17.82 0.84
C SER A 17 -4.07 -16.57 1.73
N THR A 18 -5.26 -16.01 2.01
CA THR A 18 -5.43 -14.83 2.87
C THR A 18 -5.09 -15.14 4.33
N TRP A 19 -5.48 -16.33 4.82
CA TRP A 19 -5.17 -16.73 6.20
C TRP A 19 -3.71 -17.13 6.36
N ILE A 20 -3.14 -17.83 5.37
CA ILE A 20 -1.71 -18.17 5.34
C ILE A 20 -0.87 -16.89 5.30
N SER A 21 -1.20 -15.93 4.44
CA SER A 21 -0.48 -14.66 4.37
C SER A 21 -0.60 -13.86 5.66
N THR A 22 -1.79 -13.86 6.28
CA THR A 22 -2.02 -13.20 7.57
C THR A 22 -1.09 -13.79 8.63
N GLY A 23 -1.06 -15.11 8.78
CA GLY A 23 -0.17 -15.79 9.73
C GLY A 23 1.31 -15.57 9.43
N CYS A 24 1.70 -15.58 8.14
CA CYS A 24 3.06 -15.27 7.72
C CYS A 24 3.48 -13.85 8.12
N LEU A 25 2.61 -12.85 7.91
CA LEU A 25 2.88 -11.47 8.30
C LEU A 25 3.07 -11.33 9.81
N VAL A 26 2.18 -11.94 10.61
CA VAL A 26 2.32 -11.95 12.09
C VAL A 26 3.65 -12.58 12.50
N GLY A 27 4.02 -13.70 11.88
CA GLY A 27 5.28 -14.38 12.15
C GLY A 27 6.50 -13.48 11.88
N VAL A 28 6.46 -12.72 10.79
CA VAL A 28 7.53 -11.75 10.47
C VAL A 28 7.57 -10.61 11.49
N GLU A 29 6.42 -10.05 11.88
CA GLU A 29 6.38 -8.98 12.88
C GLU A 29 6.94 -9.45 14.23
N ILE A 30 6.59 -10.66 14.67
CA ILE A 30 7.13 -11.27 15.90
C ILE A 30 8.65 -11.44 15.77
N LEU A 31 9.13 -11.95 14.64
CA LEU A 31 10.56 -12.16 14.39
C LEU A 31 11.33 -10.84 14.49
N PHE A 32 10.89 -9.79 13.80
CA PHE A 32 11.57 -8.49 13.83
C PHE A 32 11.43 -7.78 15.18
N ALA A 33 10.31 -7.95 15.89
CA ALA A 33 10.18 -7.45 17.25
C ALA A 33 11.16 -8.15 18.19
N PHE A 34 11.33 -9.46 18.07
CA PHE A 34 12.32 -10.21 18.84
C PHE A 34 13.77 -9.80 18.49
N LEU A 35 14.10 -9.67 17.20
CA LEU A 35 15.42 -9.20 16.76
C LEU A 35 15.73 -7.80 17.29
N SER A 36 14.74 -6.90 17.32
CA SER A 36 14.91 -5.56 17.90
C SER A 36 15.18 -5.57 19.40
N ARG A 37 14.75 -6.62 20.11
CA ARG A 37 15.04 -6.81 21.53
C ARG A 37 16.45 -7.38 21.75
N VAL A 38 16.87 -8.35 20.95
CA VAL A 38 18.17 -9.03 21.10
C VAL A 38 19.32 -8.18 20.59
N TYR A 39 19.12 -7.46 19.48
CA TYR A 39 20.14 -6.64 18.83
C TYR A 39 19.69 -5.17 18.70
N PRO A 40 19.58 -4.43 19.82
CA PRO A 40 19.03 -3.07 19.82
C PRO A 40 19.91 -2.05 19.08
N GLN A 41 21.21 -2.35 18.88
CA GLN A 41 22.14 -1.48 18.15
C GLN A 41 21.93 -1.52 16.63
N THR A 42 21.49 -2.67 16.08
CA THR A 42 21.22 -2.82 14.64
C THR A 42 19.74 -2.58 14.34
N PHE A 43 18.86 -3.10 15.18
CA PHE A 43 17.41 -3.00 15.05
C PHE A 43 16.86 -2.13 16.17
N VAL A 44 17.00 -0.81 16.00
CA VAL A 44 16.52 0.17 16.99
C VAL A 44 15.01 -0.05 17.23
N PRO A 45 14.58 -0.36 18.47
CA PRO A 45 13.18 -0.73 18.74
C PRO A 45 12.15 0.32 18.29
N ALA A 46 12.46 1.61 18.44
CA ALA A 46 11.56 2.69 18.04
C ALA A 46 11.35 2.75 16.51
N SER A 47 12.42 2.64 15.72
CA SER A 47 12.31 2.63 14.25
C SER A 47 11.66 1.35 13.73
N MET A 48 11.90 0.22 14.41
CA MET A 48 11.25 -1.05 14.11
C MET A 48 9.73 -0.97 14.34
N PHE A 49 9.30 -0.43 15.48
CA PHE A 49 7.88 -0.15 15.74
C PHE A 49 7.28 0.80 14.71
N GLU A 50 7.96 1.90 14.40
CA GLU A 50 7.53 2.86 13.36
C GLU A 50 7.45 2.24 11.97
N SER A 51 8.19 1.18 11.69
CA SER A 51 8.14 0.40 10.44
C SER A 51 7.09 -0.71 10.44
N LEU A 52 6.33 -0.86 11.53
CA LEU A 52 5.47 -2.01 11.81
C LEU A 52 6.24 -3.33 11.75
N TYR A 53 7.43 -3.38 12.34
CA TYR A 53 8.30 -4.57 12.38
C TYR A 53 8.46 -5.26 11.01
N PHE A 54 8.77 -4.46 9.98
CA PHE A 54 8.94 -4.92 8.60
C PHE A 54 7.67 -5.42 7.88
N ALA A 55 6.46 -5.18 8.42
CA ALA A 55 5.22 -5.58 7.78
C ALA A 55 4.90 -4.81 6.48
N ARG A 56 5.29 -3.54 6.37
CA ARG A 56 4.86 -2.68 5.25
C ARG A 56 5.21 -3.20 3.85
N PRO A 57 6.47 -3.61 3.54
CA PRO A 57 6.78 -4.16 2.22
C PRO A 57 5.99 -5.44 1.92
N ILE A 58 5.74 -6.26 2.95
CA ILE A 58 4.97 -7.51 2.82
C ILE A 58 3.51 -7.19 2.48
N ILE A 59 2.90 -6.21 3.17
CA ILE A 59 1.56 -5.71 2.84
C ILE A 59 1.53 -5.23 1.39
N ASN A 60 2.53 -4.46 0.94
CA ASN A 60 2.58 -3.98 -0.44
C ASN A 60 2.56 -5.15 -1.44
N PHE A 61 3.38 -6.19 -1.25
CA PHE A 61 3.38 -7.36 -2.13
C PHE A 61 2.03 -8.09 -2.16
N TYR A 62 1.45 -8.36 -0.99
CA TYR A 62 0.15 -9.02 -0.93
C TYR A 62 -0.95 -8.20 -1.58
N MET A 63 -0.95 -6.88 -1.38
CA MET A 63 -1.95 -5.99 -1.95
C MET A 63 -1.80 -5.86 -3.46
N ILE A 64 -0.57 -5.81 -3.99
CA ILE A 64 -0.32 -5.85 -5.44
C ILE A 64 -0.87 -7.13 -6.04
N ALA A 65 -0.55 -8.29 -5.44
CA ALA A 65 -1.03 -9.57 -5.93
C ALA A 65 -2.57 -9.70 -5.87
N ALA A 66 -3.18 -9.28 -4.76
CA ALA A 66 -4.63 -9.28 -4.59
C ALA A 66 -5.32 -8.35 -5.62
N THR A 67 -4.76 -7.17 -5.84
CA THR A 67 -5.28 -6.17 -6.79
C THR A 67 -5.16 -6.61 -8.24
N ALA A 68 -4.03 -7.23 -8.61
CA ALA A 68 -3.88 -7.78 -9.95
C ALA A 68 -4.85 -8.93 -10.21
N THR A 69 -5.03 -9.84 -9.23
CA THR A 69 -5.86 -11.04 -9.38
C THR A 69 -7.36 -10.78 -9.32
N ILE A 70 -7.84 -9.78 -8.58
CA ILE A 70 -9.28 -9.52 -8.40
C ILE A 70 -10.00 -9.18 -9.72
N ILE A 71 -9.28 -8.59 -10.67
CA ILE A 71 -9.78 -8.25 -12.01
C ILE A 71 -9.40 -9.36 -13.00
N THR A 72 -8.12 -9.73 -13.06
CA THR A 72 -7.63 -10.65 -14.09
C THR A 72 -8.22 -12.06 -13.99
N MET A 73 -8.52 -12.57 -12.79
CA MET A 73 -9.14 -13.89 -12.65
C MET A 73 -10.52 -13.94 -13.30
N GLU A 74 -11.29 -12.85 -13.28
CA GLU A 74 -12.62 -12.86 -13.91
C GLU A 74 -12.56 -12.80 -15.43
N PHE A 75 -11.53 -12.16 -15.98
CA PHE A 75 -11.24 -12.21 -17.41
C PHE A 75 -10.72 -13.60 -17.82
N GLN A 76 -9.83 -14.19 -17.03
CA GLN A 76 -9.21 -15.48 -17.31
C GLN A 76 -10.23 -16.64 -17.29
N TYR A 77 -11.16 -16.64 -16.33
CA TYR A 77 -12.20 -17.66 -16.21
C TYR A 77 -13.51 -17.31 -16.94
N GLY A 78 -13.56 -16.19 -17.68
CA GLY A 78 -14.75 -15.77 -18.42
C GLY A 78 -15.98 -15.42 -17.57
N THR A 79 -15.83 -15.34 -16.24
CA THR A 79 -16.93 -15.08 -15.30
C THR A 79 -17.44 -13.65 -15.36
N MET A 80 -16.68 -12.72 -15.96
CA MET A 80 -17.13 -11.36 -16.25
C MET A 80 -18.49 -11.34 -16.97
N LYS A 81 -18.71 -12.25 -17.95
CA LYS A 81 -19.98 -12.32 -18.69
C LYS A 81 -21.16 -12.74 -17.80
N GLN A 82 -20.92 -13.67 -16.86
CA GLN A 82 -21.93 -14.14 -15.92
C GLN A 82 -22.30 -13.08 -14.88
N VAL A 83 -21.32 -12.28 -14.44
CA VAL A 83 -21.56 -11.16 -13.50
C VAL A 83 -22.32 -10.02 -14.20
N LEU A 84 -22.01 -9.75 -15.48
CA LEU A 84 -22.69 -8.73 -16.30
C LEU A 84 -24.13 -9.11 -16.69
N TYR A 85 -24.50 -10.39 -16.62
CA TYR A 85 -25.88 -10.83 -16.87
C TYR A 85 -26.83 -10.48 -15.71
N ARG A 86 -26.28 -10.15 -14.52
CA ARG A 86 -27.05 -9.58 -13.41
C ARG A 86 -27.32 -8.09 -13.68
N ARG A 87 -28.36 -7.50 -13.07
CA ARG A 87 -28.79 -6.08 -13.21
C ARG A 87 -27.76 -5.00 -12.77
N TYR A 88 -26.46 -5.28 -12.77
CA TYR A 88 -25.40 -4.36 -12.34
C TYR A 88 -24.67 -3.77 -13.55
N SER A 89 -24.33 -2.48 -13.49
CA SER A 89 -23.57 -1.84 -14.57
C SER A 89 -22.08 -2.22 -14.53
N ARG A 90 -21.40 -2.14 -15.67
CA ARG A 90 -19.94 -2.42 -15.80
C ARG A 90 -19.13 -1.59 -14.80
N GLY A 91 -19.40 -0.30 -14.72
CA GLY A 91 -18.74 0.61 -13.79
C GLY A 91 -18.98 0.26 -12.33
N GLN A 92 -20.20 -0.16 -11.99
CA GLN A 92 -20.55 -0.58 -10.64
C GLN A 92 -19.78 -1.83 -10.18
N ILE A 93 -19.53 -2.78 -11.08
CA ILE A 93 -18.72 -3.97 -10.80
C ILE A 93 -17.28 -3.56 -10.51
N LEU A 94 -16.67 -2.71 -11.36
CA LEU A 94 -15.29 -2.27 -11.18
C LEU A 94 -15.10 -1.50 -9.86
N VAL A 95 -15.99 -0.54 -9.58
CA VAL A 95 -15.94 0.25 -8.35
C VAL A 95 -16.12 -0.64 -7.11
N SER A 96 -16.95 -1.69 -7.19
CA SER A 96 -17.09 -2.62 -6.07
C SER A 96 -15.79 -3.38 -5.75
N LYS A 97 -14.96 -3.66 -6.76
CA LYS A 97 -13.64 -4.29 -6.58
C LYS A 97 -12.63 -3.33 -5.95
N TRP A 98 -12.64 -2.07 -6.37
CA TRP A 98 -11.82 -1.04 -5.74
C TRP A 98 -12.16 -0.90 -4.25
N LEU A 99 -13.45 -0.83 -3.92
CA LEU A 99 -13.91 -0.78 -2.53
C LEU A 99 -13.57 -2.04 -1.75
N ALA A 100 -13.68 -3.24 -2.36
CA ALA A 100 -13.29 -4.48 -1.70
C ALA A 100 -11.79 -4.52 -1.37
N ILE A 101 -10.94 -4.10 -2.31
CA ILE A 101 -9.50 -3.93 -2.08
C ILE A 101 -9.23 -2.84 -1.03
N LEU A 102 -10.05 -1.79 -0.95
CA LEU A 102 -9.95 -0.78 0.10
C LEU A 102 -10.18 -1.33 1.49
N LEU A 103 -11.27 -2.03 1.69
CA LEU A 103 -11.53 -2.68 2.96
C LEU A 103 -10.42 -3.69 3.29
N TYR A 104 -9.89 -4.38 2.27
CA TYR A 104 -8.79 -5.32 2.46
C TYR A 104 -7.48 -4.64 2.84
N THR A 105 -7.10 -3.52 2.20
CA THR A 105 -5.93 -2.72 2.62
C THR A 105 -6.08 -2.22 4.05
N LEU A 106 -7.27 -1.75 4.42
CA LEU A 106 -7.54 -1.26 5.77
C LEU A 106 -7.39 -2.37 6.80
N TYR A 107 -7.93 -3.56 6.50
CA TYR A 107 -7.75 -4.75 7.34
C TYR A 107 -6.27 -5.03 7.62
N TRP A 108 -5.43 -5.06 6.58
CA TRP A 108 -3.99 -5.32 6.75
C TRP A 108 -3.29 -4.30 7.64
N TYR A 109 -3.53 -3.01 7.42
CA TYR A 109 -2.91 -1.94 8.21
C TYR A 109 -3.40 -1.92 9.66
N VAL A 110 -4.70 -2.09 9.89
CA VAL A 110 -5.28 -2.12 11.24
C VAL A 110 -4.76 -3.33 12.02
N MET A 111 -4.73 -4.50 11.38
CA MET A 111 -4.25 -5.73 11.98
C MET A 111 -2.75 -5.65 12.34
N SER A 112 -1.90 -5.22 11.40
CA SER A 112 -0.47 -5.03 11.61
C SER A 112 -0.18 -3.99 12.70
N THR A 113 -0.92 -2.87 12.71
CA THR A 113 -0.78 -1.86 13.78
C THR A 113 -1.20 -2.42 15.15
N GLY A 114 -2.28 -3.21 15.20
CA GLY A 114 -2.73 -3.87 16.42
C GLY A 114 -1.68 -4.84 16.98
N ILE A 115 -1.05 -5.64 16.12
CA ILE A 115 0.01 -6.56 16.52
C ILE A 115 1.27 -5.81 16.95
N ALA A 116 1.67 -4.77 16.22
CA ALA A 116 2.80 -3.94 16.61
C ALA A 116 2.61 -3.33 18.01
N LEU A 117 1.38 -2.89 18.34
CA LEU A 117 1.04 -2.40 19.69
C LEU A 117 1.11 -3.49 20.75
N LEU A 118 0.60 -4.70 20.46
CA LEU A 118 0.69 -5.85 21.36
C LEU A 118 2.15 -6.25 21.62
N LEU A 119 2.97 -6.34 20.56
CA LEU A 119 4.39 -6.67 20.66
C LEU A 119 5.15 -5.62 21.45
N LYS A 120 4.87 -4.34 21.22
CA LYS A 120 5.42 -3.25 22.02
C LYS A 120 5.07 -3.41 23.50
N ALA A 121 3.81 -3.72 23.82
CA ALA A 121 3.34 -3.88 25.20
C ALA A 121 3.98 -5.09 25.92
N MET A 122 4.18 -6.20 25.20
CA MET A 122 4.74 -7.44 25.75
C MET A 122 6.28 -7.40 25.85
N LEU A 123 6.97 -6.94 24.80
CA LEU A 123 8.43 -7.05 24.70
C LEU A 123 9.18 -5.83 25.24
N PHE A 124 8.56 -4.64 25.24
CA PHE A 124 9.24 -3.36 25.49
C PHE A 124 8.52 -2.49 26.54
N HIS A 125 7.88 -3.12 27.52
CA HIS A 125 7.05 -2.47 28.54
C HIS A 125 7.74 -1.28 29.24
N HIS A 126 9.06 -1.38 29.50
CA HIS A 126 9.82 -0.39 30.28
C HIS A 126 10.81 0.45 29.44
N SER A 127 11.11 0.06 28.20
CA SER A 127 12.19 0.66 27.39
C SER A 127 11.72 1.55 26.25
N LEU A 128 10.42 1.52 25.92
CA LEU A 128 9.83 2.28 24.81
C LEU A 128 8.62 3.07 25.33
N SER A 129 8.86 4.32 25.73
CA SER A 129 7.79 5.22 26.12
C SER A 129 7.07 5.72 24.86
N ILE A 130 5.74 5.58 24.87
CA ILE A 130 4.86 5.94 23.73
C ILE A 130 4.97 7.45 23.43
N HIS A 131 5.31 8.23 24.45
CA HIS A 131 5.51 9.67 24.44
C HIS A 131 6.98 10.09 24.26
N GLN A 132 7.90 9.14 24.07
CA GLN A 132 9.29 9.50 23.79
C GLN A 132 9.34 10.37 22.53
N SER A 133 10.00 11.52 22.64
CA SER A 133 10.21 12.38 21.49
C SER A 133 11.04 11.62 20.46
N ALA A 134 10.52 11.57 19.24
CA ALA A 134 11.14 10.87 18.13
C ALA A 134 12.29 11.68 17.48
N GLY A 135 12.69 12.81 18.11
CA GLY A 135 13.68 13.77 17.62
C GLY A 135 13.04 15.07 17.11
N ASP A 136 11.81 14.99 16.59
CA ASP A 136 11.13 16.10 15.89
C ASP A 136 9.96 16.71 16.69
N GLY A 137 9.91 16.46 18.01
CA GLY A 137 8.82 16.91 18.90
C GLY A 137 7.54 16.07 18.83
N MET A 138 7.43 15.15 17.86
CA MET A 138 6.36 14.14 17.80
C MET A 138 6.68 12.92 18.64
N SER A 139 5.65 12.25 19.16
CA SER A 139 5.80 10.98 19.85
C SER A 139 6.03 9.83 18.86
N VAL A 140 6.78 8.80 19.25
CA VAL A 140 7.03 7.60 18.42
C VAL A 140 5.73 7.00 17.88
N PHE A 141 4.65 7.01 18.67
CA PHE A 141 3.34 6.52 18.23
C PHE A 141 2.69 7.43 17.17
N THR A 142 2.68 8.74 17.39
CA THR A 142 2.12 9.70 16.42
C THR A 142 2.89 9.67 15.11
N ARG A 143 4.23 9.53 15.15
CA ARG A 143 5.07 9.35 13.97
C ARG A 143 4.81 8.02 13.28
N GLY A 144 4.69 6.92 14.02
CA GLY A 144 4.33 5.62 13.45
C GLY A 144 3.00 5.66 12.69
N LEU A 145 1.98 6.33 13.25
CA LEU A 145 0.68 6.51 12.61
C LEU A 145 0.76 7.42 11.37
N SER A 146 1.50 8.53 11.41
CA SER A 146 1.63 9.42 10.26
C SER A 146 2.35 8.74 9.09
N ILE A 147 3.40 7.96 9.37
CA ILE A 147 4.09 7.15 8.36
C ILE A 147 3.15 6.07 7.81
N SER A 148 2.34 5.43 8.66
CA SER A 148 1.37 4.42 8.21
C SER A 148 0.29 5.02 7.31
N ALA A 149 -0.24 6.21 7.64
CA ALA A 149 -1.17 6.93 6.78
C ALA A 149 -0.52 7.32 5.43
N ALA A 150 0.72 7.81 5.46
CA ALA A 150 1.46 8.11 4.25
C ALA A 150 1.72 6.87 3.39
N SER A 151 2.08 5.74 4.03
CA SER A 151 2.30 4.44 3.38
C SER A 151 1.03 3.92 2.74
N PHE A 152 -0.11 4.07 3.41
CA PHE A 152 -1.41 3.70 2.88
C PHE A 152 -1.74 4.49 1.59
N VAL A 153 -1.58 5.81 1.62
CA VAL A 153 -1.83 6.67 0.45
C VAL A 153 -0.88 6.33 -0.70
N SER A 154 0.42 6.17 -0.42
CA SER A 154 1.41 5.79 -1.43
C SER A 154 1.16 4.40 -2.01
N LEU A 155 0.70 3.44 -1.20
CA LEU A 155 0.31 2.12 -1.68
C LEU A 155 -0.88 2.24 -2.61
N TRP A 156 -1.87 3.07 -2.29
CA TRP A 156 -3.03 3.30 -3.14
C TRP A 156 -2.70 3.90 -4.50
N LEU A 157 -1.72 4.80 -4.55
CA LEU A 157 -1.17 5.29 -5.82
C LEU A 157 -0.66 4.11 -6.66
N LEU A 158 0.11 3.21 -6.06
CA LEU A 158 0.60 2.03 -6.75
C LEU A 158 -0.53 1.07 -7.16
N LEU A 159 -1.50 0.79 -6.28
CA LEU A 159 -2.63 -0.08 -6.58
C LEU A 159 -3.50 0.47 -7.72
N SER A 160 -3.64 1.80 -7.84
CA SER A 160 -4.37 2.42 -8.95
C SER A 160 -3.73 2.11 -10.31
N VAL A 161 -2.40 2.10 -10.38
CA VAL A 161 -1.65 1.70 -11.58
C VAL A 161 -1.82 0.20 -11.82
N VAL A 162 -1.73 -0.64 -10.78
CA VAL A 162 -1.93 -2.09 -10.90
C VAL A 162 -3.34 -2.41 -11.37
N PHE A 163 -4.38 -1.72 -10.90
CA PHE A 163 -5.74 -1.87 -11.39
C PHE A 163 -5.88 -1.52 -12.87
N LEU A 164 -5.27 -0.41 -13.30
CA LEU A 164 -5.24 -0.01 -14.70
C LEU A 164 -4.57 -1.08 -15.56
N LEU A 165 -3.42 -1.60 -15.11
CA LEU A 165 -2.70 -2.67 -15.81
C LEU A 165 -3.48 -3.99 -15.82
N ALA A 166 -4.13 -4.35 -14.72
CA ALA A 166 -4.97 -5.54 -14.63
C ALA A 166 -6.16 -5.50 -15.62
N ASN A 167 -6.67 -4.31 -15.93
CA ASN A 167 -7.67 -4.12 -16.98
C ASN A 167 -7.11 -4.31 -18.41
N LEU A 168 -5.81 -4.18 -18.62
CA LEU A 168 -5.17 -4.37 -19.93
C LEU A 168 -4.80 -5.84 -20.16
N PHE A 169 -4.32 -6.53 -19.11
CA PHE A 169 -3.93 -7.93 -19.21
C PHE A 169 -5.12 -8.89 -19.29
N ARG A 170 -4.89 -10.07 -19.88
CA ARG A 170 -5.83 -11.21 -19.90
C ARG A 170 -5.40 -12.34 -18.95
N ASN A 171 -4.11 -12.42 -18.66
CA ASN A 171 -3.52 -13.43 -17.79
C ASN A 171 -3.22 -12.82 -16.40
N SER A 172 -3.68 -13.48 -15.34
CA SER A 172 -3.42 -13.06 -13.97
C SER A 172 -1.95 -13.09 -13.58
N ALA A 173 -1.19 -14.09 -14.05
CA ALA A 173 0.25 -14.19 -13.78
C ALA A 173 1.01 -12.99 -14.36
N ALA A 174 0.70 -12.59 -15.59
CA ALA A 174 1.32 -11.44 -16.23
C ALA A 174 1.05 -10.13 -15.47
N ALA A 175 -0.20 -9.90 -15.05
CA ALA A 175 -0.55 -8.68 -14.31
C ALA A 175 0.14 -8.61 -12.93
N VAL A 176 0.22 -9.74 -12.22
CA VAL A 176 0.93 -9.82 -10.93
C VAL A 176 2.41 -9.50 -11.11
N SER A 177 3.07 -10.15 -12.08
CA SER A 177 4.50 -9.94 -12.35
C SER A 177 4.81 -8.48 -12.69
N VAL A 178 4.01 -7.85 -13.56
CA VAL A 178 4.20 -6.44 -13.92
C VAL A 178 3.97 -5.52 -12.72
N GLY A 179 2.98 -5.80 -11.87
CA GLY A 179 2.76 -5.02 -10.65
C GLY A 179 3.95 -5.08 -9.67
N ILE A 180 4.51 -6.28 -9.46
CA ILE A 180 5.67 -6.48 -8.57
C ILE A 180 6.93 -5.85 -9.17
N ILE A 181 7.21 -6.08 -10.46
CA ILE A 181 8.32 -5.44 -11.16
C ILE A 181 8.18 -3.92 -11.12
N GLY A 182 6.97 -3.40 -11.31
CA GLY A 182 6.67 -1.98 -11.22
C GLY A 182 6.97 -1.39 -9.83
N TYR A 183 6.70 -2.12 -8.76
CA TYR A 183 7.06 -1.71 -7.39
C TYR A 183 8.57 -1.62 -7.17
N PHE A 184 9.34 -2.61 -7.63
CA PHE A 184 10.80 -2.54 -7.51
C PHE A 184 11.40 -1.47 -8.44
N ALA A 185 10.86 -1.35 -9.66
CA ALA A 185 11.27 -0.33 -10.61
C ALA A 185 11.00 1.08 -10.05
N SER A 186 9.85 1.31 -9.40
CA SER A 186 9.56 2.62 -8.81
C SER A 186 10.59 2.96 -7.73
N TYR A 187 11.02 2.00 -6.89
CA TYR A 187 12.08 2.25 -5.90
C TYR A 187 13.39 2.68 -6.55
N ILE A 188 13.85 1.97 -7.59
CA ILE A 188 15.09 2.30 -8.33
C ILE A 188 14.97 3.67 -9.00
N VAL A 189 13.87 3.90 -9.73
CA VAL A 189 13.63 5.15 -10.46
C VAL A 189 13.56 6.33 -9.49
N THR A 190 12.96 6.14 -8.32
CA THR A 190 12.89 7.17 -7.28
C THR A 190 14.28 7.60 -6.81
N GLN A 191 15.21 6.66 -6.59
CA GLN A 191 16.59 7.01 -6.21
C GLN A 191 17.28 7.82 -7.30
N LEU A 192 17.12 7.44 -8.57
CA LEU A 192 17.67 8.20 -9.70
C LEU A 192 17.03 9.59 -9.83
N LEU A 193 15.71 9.69 -9.60
CA LEU A 193 14.98 10.95 -9.66
C LEU A 193 15.44 11.95 -8.60
N THR A 194 15.87 11.51 -7.42
CA THR A 194 16.39 12.44 -6.39
C THR A 194 17.61 13.23 -6.86
N ILE A 195 18.44 12.65 -7.74
CA ILE A 195 19.58 13.35 -8.38
C ILE A 195 19.08 14.31 -9.46
N LEU A 196 18.06 13.90 -10.21
CA LEU A 196 17.51 14.67 -11.32
C LEU A 196 16.72 15.92 -10.86
N ILE A 197 16.01 15.80 -9.74
CA ILE A 197 15.21 16.89 -9.15
C ILE A 197 16.08 18.07 -8.73
N GLN A 198 17.33 17.83 -8.33
CA GLN A 198 18.29 18.92 -8.03
C GLN A 198 18.62 19.77 -9.27
N LYS A 199 18.42 19.24 -10.47
CA LYS A 199 18.66 19.96 -11.73
C LYS A 199 17.39 20.55 -12.35
N TRP A 200 16.23 19.94 -12.12
CA TRP A 200 14.97 20.32 -12.75
C TRP A 200 13.82 20.33 -11.74
N ASP A 201 13.43 21.53 -11.30
CA ASP A 201 12.40 21.71 -10.27
C ASP A 201 11.01 21.19 -10.65
N TRP A 202 10.68 21.05 -11.94
CA TRP A 202 9.40 20.49 -12.36
C TRP A 202 9.34 18.96 -12.26
N ALA A 203 10.50 18.29 -12.28
CA ALA A 203 10.60 16.83 -12.25
C ALA A 203 10.07 16.24 -10.92
N LYS A 204 9.90 17.05 -9.88
CA LYS A 204 9.32 16.63 -8.60
C LYS A 204 7.83 16.29 -8.69
N TRP A 205 7.09 16.85 -9.66
CA TRP A 205 5.65 16.62 -9.83
C TRP A 205 5.35 15.40 -10.69
N ASN A 206 5.94 14.26 -10.34
CA ASN A 206 5.68 13.01 -11.03
C ASN A 206 5.16 11.95 -10.03
N PRO A 207 4.36 10.96 -10.48
CA PRO A 207 3.76 9.98 -9.59
C PRO A 207 4.80 9.10 -8.87
N VAL A 208 5.98 8.89 -9.46
CA VAL A 208 7.07 8.12 -8.83
C VAL A 208 7.65 8.89 -7.63
N THR A 209 7.90 10.19 -7.77
CA THR A 209 8.32 11.06 -6.67
C THR A 209 7.27 11.11 -5.56
N MET A 210 5.99 11.08 -5.90
CA MET A 210 4.90 11.04 -4.90
C MET A 210 4.94 9.78 -4.02
N THR A 211 5.59 8.70 -4.46
CA THR A 211 5.79 7.49 -3.64
C THR A 211 6.81 7.68 -2.51
N LEU A 212 7.58 8.78 -2.50
CA LEU A 212 8.48 9.14 -1.38
C LEU A 212 7.75 9.67 -0.15
N TYR A 213 6.42 9.84 -0.22
CA TYR A 213 5.64 10.41 0.87
C TYR A 213 5.88 9.74 2.25
N PRO A 214 5.93 8.39 2.35
CA PRO A 214 6.23 7.72 3.62
C PRO A 214 7.66 7.99 4.11
N SER A 215 8.62 8.07 3.18
CA SER A 215 10.02 8.37 3.49
C SER A 215 10.19 9.80 4.01
N MET A 216 9.39 10.73 3.51
CA MET A 216 9.37 12.11 4.01
C MET A 216 8.80 12.19 5.43
N MET A 217 7.80 11.38 5.77
CA MET A 217 7.26 11.32 7.13
C MET A 217 8.20 10.62 8.12
N SER A 218 9.03 9.67 7.64
CA SER A 218 9.97 8.95 8.51
C SER A 218 11.24 9.73 8.81
N ARG A 219 11.65 10.63 7.92
CA ARG A 219 12.81 11.52 8.12
C ARG A 219 12.43 12.97 7.78
N PRO A 220 11.74 13.67 8.69
CA PRO A 220 11.44 15.09 8.53
C PRO A 220 12.75 15.86 8.29
N GLY A 221 12.75 16.81 7.36
CA GLY A 221 13.94 17.61 7.03
C GLY A 221 14.78 17.10 5.85
N TYR A 222 15.12 15.81 5.76
CA TYR A 222 15.94 15.30 4.64
C TYR A 222 15.18 15.36 3.32
N TYR A 223 14.03 14.69 3.23
CA TYR A 223 13.25 14.67 1.99
C TYR A 223 12.51 16.00 1.73
N GLN A 224 12.19 16.73 2.80
CA GLN A 224 11.55 18.05 2.68
C GLN A 224 12.48 19.09 2.05
N SER A 225 13.76 19.10 2.44
CA SER A 225 14.77 19.95 1.82
C SER A 225 15.10 19.50 0.39
N LEU A 226 15.21 18.19 0.17
CA LEU A 226 15.52 17.61 -1.14
C LEU A 226 14.44 17.88 -2.21
N LEU A 227 13.16 17.79 -1.83
CA LEU A 227 12.04 17.96 -2.76
C LEU A 227 11.52 19.39 -2.83
N SER A 228 11.94 20.26 -1.91
CA SER A 228 11.35 21.61 -1.70
C SER A 228 9.81 21.56 -1.64
N MET A 229 9.27 20.53 -0.98
CA MET A 229 7.84 20.22 -0.93
C MET A 229 7.36 19.98 0.49
N GLN A 230 6.13 20.42 0.76
CA GLN A 230 5.47 20.19 2.04
C GLN A 230 4.66 18.88 2.03
N ALA A 231 4.40 18.34 3.22
CA ALA A 231 3.61 17.10 3.41
C ALA A 231 2.25 17.12 2.73
N TRP A 232 1.52 18.22 2.85
CA TRP A 232 0.19 18.35 2.26
C TRP A 232 0.24 18.37 0.72
N GLN A 233 1.32 18.89 0.11
CA GLN A 233 1.48 18.90 -1.35
C GLN A 233 1.65 17.48 -1.89
N MET A 234 2.45 16.65 -1.20
CA MET A 234 2.60 15.24 -1.58
C MET A 234 1.31 14.43 -1.36
N LEU A 235 0.58 14.72 -0.28
CA LEU A 235 -0.73 14.10 -0.03
C LEU A 235 -1.72 14.43 -1.15
N LEU A 236 -1.88 15.70 -1.51
CA LEU A 236 -2.76 16.11 -2.60
C LEU A 236 -2.31 15.56 -3.95
N GLY A 237 -1.01 15.59 -4.23
CA GLY A 237 -0.44 14.99 -5.45
C GLY A 237 -0.79 13.51 -5.58
N ASN A 238 -0.61 12.73 -4.51
CA ASN A 238 -1.00 11.32 -4.50
C ASN A 238 -2.51 11.14 -4.77
N LEU A 239 -3.38 11.90 -4.09
CA LEU A 239 -4.83 11.80 -4.26
C LEU A 239 -5.26 12.13 -5.70
N ILE A 240 -4.66 13.17 -6.30
CA ILE A 240 -4.91 13.57 -7.69
C ILE A 240 -4.50 12.44 -8.64
N TYR A 241 -3.28 11.90 -8.51
CA TYR A 241 -2.82 10.81 -9.37
C TYR A 241 -3.64 9.53 -9.20
N ILE A 242 -4.04 9.18 -7.96
CA ILE A 242 -4.95 8.05 -7.71
C ILE A 242 -6.25 8.25 -8.47
N ALA A 243 -6.86 9.43 -8.37
CA ALA A 243 -8.10 9.74 -9.08
C ALA A 243 -7.94 9.66 -10.61
N ILE A 244 -6.83 10.15 -11.15
CA ILE A 244 -6.50 10.08 -12.58
C ILE A 244 -6.37 8.62 -13.03
N PHE A 245 -5.55 7.81 -12.36
CA PHE A 245 -5.32 6.41 -12.76
C PHE A 245 -6.58 5.55 -12.64
N LEU A 246 -7.36 5.72 -11.56
CA LEU A 246 -8.65 5.05 -11.42
C LEU A 246 -9.64 5.52 -12.50
N GLY A 247 -9.71 6.82 -12.78
CA GLY A 247 -10.57 7.40 -13.82
C GLY A 247 -10.26 6.84 -15.22
N ILE A 248 -8.98 6.77 -15.58
CA ILE A 248 -8.53 6.13 -16.83
C ILE A 248 -8.89 4.64 -16.82
N GLY A 249 -8.64 3.95 -15.70
CA GLY A 249 -9.01 2.53 -15.53
C GLY A 249 -10.50 2.28 -15.74
N TYR A 250 -11.36 3.16 -15.23
CA TYR A 250 -12.82 3.11 -15.42
C TYR A 250 -13.21 3.29 -16.89
N TYR A 251 -12.62 4.28 -17.56
CA TYR A 251 -12.88 4.53 -18.98
C TYR A 251 -12.46 3.34 -19.85
N VAL A 252 -11.26 2.81 -19.63
CA VAL A 252 -10.74 1.63 -20.36
C VAL A 252 -11.62 0.41 -20.13
N PHE A 253 -12.04 0.15 -18.89
CA PHE A 253 -12.89 -1.00 -18.56
C PHE A 253 -14.25 -0.95 -19.25
N ASN A 254 -14.87 0.24 -19.34
CA ASN A 254 -16.17 0.38 -20.00
C ASN A 254 -16.10 0.20 -21.52
N ARG A 255 -14.99 0.64 -22.14
CA ARG A 255 -14.74 0.51 -23.59
C ARG A 255 -14.24 -0.88 -23.99
N ARG A 256 -13.73 -1.68 -23.06
CA ARG A 256 -13.21 -3.02 -23.37
C ARG A 256 -14.35 -3.94 -23.80
N ASN A 257 -14.18 -4.60 -24.94
CA ASN A 257 -15.07 -5.68 -25.36
C ASN A 257 -14.81 -6.90 -24.46
N VAL A 258 -15.85 -7.36 -23.76
CA VAL A 258 -15.83 -8.47 -22.79
C VAL A 258 -16.57 -9.67 -23.37
#